data_AF-D4D8F7-F1
#
_entry.id   AF-D4D8F7-F1
#
_cell.length_a   1.000
_cell.length_b   1.000
_cell.length_c   1.000
_cell.angle_alpha   90.00
_cell.angle_beta   90.00
_cell.angle_gamma   90.00
#
_symmetry.space_group_name_H-M   'P 1'
#
loop_
_entity.id
_entity.type
_entity.pdbx_description
1 polymer ?
#
loop_
_entity_poly.entity_id
_entity_poly.type
_entity_poly.pdbx_seq_one_letter_code
_entity_poly.pdbx_strand_id
1 'polypeptide(L)'
;MASNDILCASVEDRTFGPWAQQCRGAFDFTLLFEESILTLVPLCIMILLAPFRIAYLFKKKRKVEDTPLVHMKITSLAAYCGLQLLLVILWTRPDVTRTQLSIAVNVLTLVGSILFILLSYAEHLYTTTPSLMLNVFIFFTLIFDVARARTLWLRDANGTGEIIAWGFTATVALKFVILILEVTEKRFMLKPEYKSYPPEATAGIFNRSFFVWLNALFWEGFSKLLFVEDLYELDKHLLSERIHQRMNDAWEKVKSKTPNSLLMVTFKTLK
;
A
#
# COMPACT_ATOMS: atom_id res chain seq x y z
N MET A 1 -12.96 -27.45 31.08
CA MET A 1 -12.86 -25.97 30.94
C MET A 1 -12.50 -25.58 29.52
N ALA A 2 -11.39 -26.04 28.95
CA ALA A 2 -11.00 -25.74 27.55
C ALA A 2 -12.08 -25.98 26.48
N SER A 3 -12.94 -27.02 26.61
CA SER A 3 -14.01 -27.26 25.63
C SER A 3 -15.11 -26.19 25.63
N ASN A 4 -15.42 -25.60 26.80
CA ASN A 4 -16.43 -24.55 26.91
C ASN A 4 -15.89 -23.21 26.40
N ASP A 5 -14.61 -22.94 26.59
CA ASP A 5 -13.94 -21.74 26.08
C ASP A 5 -13.83 -21.76 24.55
N ILE A 6 -13.51 -22.92 23.96
CA ILE A 6 -13.49 -23.11 22.50
C ILE A 6 -14.89 -22.94 21.89
N LEU A 7 -15.93 -23.48 22.55
CA LEU A 7 -17.30 -23.38 22.08
C LEU A 7 -17.84 -21.94 22.19
N CYS A 8 -17.52 -21.25 23.29
CA CYS A 8 -17.77 -19.82 23.51
C CYS A 8 -17.16 -18.97 22.37
N ALA A 9 -15.86 -19.14 22.10
CA ALA A 9 -15.16 -18.38 21.06
C ALA A 9 -15.75 -18.61 19.66
N SER A 10 -16.18 -19.83 19.35
CA SER A 10 -16.78 -20.17 18.05
C SER A 10 -18.16 -19.53 17.81
N VAL A 11 -18.93 -19.26 18.88
CA VAL A 11 -20.27 -18.66 18.82
C VAL A 11 -20.18 -17.14 18.72
N GLU A 12 -19.31 -16.51 19.51
CA GLU A 12 -19.09 -15.06 19.45
C GLU A 12 -18.47 -14.63 18.10
N ASP A 13 -17.55 -15.42 17.52
CA ASP A 13 -16.92 -15.12 16.22
C ASP A 13 -17.89 -15.11 15.04
N ARG A 14 -19.07 -15.72 15.18
CA ARG A 14 -20.15 -15.73 14.17
C ARG A 14 -21.12 -14.58 14.32
N THR A 15 -21.06 -13.85 15.43
CA THR A 15 -21.99 -12.76 15.74
C THR A 15 -21.41 -11.46 15.20
N PHE A 16 -22.22 -10.66 14.50
CA PHE A 16 -21.79 -9.37 13.99
C PHE A 16 -21.69 -8.37 15.14
N GLY A 17 -20.47 -7.94 15.44
CA GLY A 17 -20.19 -6.95 16.48
C GLY A 17 -18.70 -6.71 16.63
N PRO A 18 -18.27 -5.50 17.03
CA PRO A 18 -16.85 -5.21 17.16
C PRO A 18 -16.23 -5.92 18.37
N TRP A 19 -16.98 -6.38 19.37
CA TRP A 19 -16.40 -6.85 20.64
C TRP A 19 -16.82 -8.29 20.96
N ALA A 20 -15.84 -9.18 21.16
CA ALA A 20 -16.03 -10.50 21.77
C ALA A 20 -16.08 -10.34 23.30
N GLN A 21 -17.28 -10.29 23.88
CA GLN A 21 -17.47 -9.78 25.23
C GLN A 21 -16.97 -10.71 26.34
N GLN A 22 -16.97 -12.04 26.15
CA GLN A 22 -16.71 -12.96 27.27
C GLN A 22 -15.59 -13.99 27.02
N CYS A 23 -15.25 -14.33 25.77
CA CYS A 23 -14.36 -15.47 25.51
C CYS A 23 -12.88 -15.10 25.25
N ARG A 24 -12.52 -13.84 24.92
CA ARG A 24 -11.15 -13.40 24.58
C ARG A 24 -10.68 -12.09 25.25
N GLY A 25 -11.03 -11.88 26.52
CA GLY A 25 -10.45 -10.78 27.30
C GLY A 25 -10.91 -9.37 26.90
N ALA A 26 -12.21 -9.21 26.61
CA ALA A 26 -12.97 -7.95 26.48
C ALA A 26 -12.57 -6.94 25.37
N PHE A 27 -11.36 -6.99 24.82
CA PHE A 27 -10.87 -6.07 23.77
C PHE A 27 -10.33 -6.82 22.53
N ASP A 28 -11.07 -7.81 22.03
CA ASP A 28 -10.76 -8.47 20.76
C ASP A 28 -11.96 -8.38 19.81
N PHE A 29 -11.68 -8.20 18.51
CA PHE A 29 -12.70 -8.14 17.46
C PHE A 29 -13.24 -9.53 17.13
N THR A 30 -14.51 -9.59 16.71
CA THR A 30 -15.05 -10.85 16.15
C THR A 30 -14.43 -11.10 14.78
N LEU A 31 -14.13 -12.37 14.47
CA LEU A 31 -13.52 -12.73 13.18
C LEU A 31 -14.38 -12.26 11.98
N LEU A 32 -15.71 -12.28 12.12
CA LEU A 32 -16.63 -11.80 11.08
C LEU A 32 -16.51 -10.28 10.86
N PHE A 33 -16.31 -9.48 11.92
CA PHE A 33 -16.06 -8.05 11.80
C PHE A 33 -14.73 -7.75 11.10
N GLU A 34 -13.67 -8.46 11.46
CA GLU A 34 -12.36 -8.31 10.82
C GLU A 34 -12.43 -8.65 9.31
N GLU A 35 -13.07 -9.77 8.97
CA GLU A 35 -13.24 -10.22 7.59
C GLU A 35 -14.08 -9.26 6.74
N SER A 36 -15.16 -8.73 7.31
CA SER A 36 -16.08 -7.83 6.59
C SER A 36 -15.55 -6.41 6.46
N ILE A 37 -15.17 -5.76 7.56
CA ILE A 37 -14.82 -4.34 7.53
C ILE A 37 -13.33 -4.15 7.23
N LEU A 38 -12.46 -4.91 7.90
CA LEU A 38 -11.03 -4.66 7.82
C LEU A 38 -10.40 -5.28 6.55
N THR A 39 -10.96 -6.37 6.02
CA THR A 39 -10.46 -7.00 4.79
C THR A 39 -11.33 -6.68 3.57
N LEU A 40 -12.63 -6.94 3.62
CA LEU A 40 -13.48 -6.88 2.42
C LEU A 40 -13.72 -5.45 1.91
N VAL A 41 -13.90 -4.45 2.79
CA VAL A 41 -14.10 -3.05 2.34
C VAL A 41 -12.87 -2.50 1.59
N PRO A 42 -11.64 -2.54 2.12
CA PRO A 42 -10.46 -2.10 1.38
C PRO A 42 -10.25 -2.88 0.07
N LEU A 43 -10.52 -4.18 0.09
CA LEU A 43 -10.34 -5.06 -1.06
C LEU A 43 -11.32 -4.72 -2.19
N CYS A 44 -12.60 -4.51 -1.89
CA CYS A 44 -13.61 -4.10 -2.86
C CYS A 44 -13.26 -2.75 -3.52
N ILE A 45 -12.79 -1.78 -2.73
CA ILE A 45 -12.34 -0.48 -3.25
C ILE A 45 -11.20 -0.68 -4.26
N MET A 46 -10.21 -1.51 -3.92
CA MET A 46 -9.10 -1.80 -4.82
C MET A 46 -9.54 -2.54 -6.09
N ILE A 47 -10.40 -3.55 -5.97
CA ILE A 47 -10.90 -4.32 -7.12
C ILE A 47 -11.68 -3.43 -8.09
N LEU A 48 -12.40 -2.43 -7.57
CA LEU A 48 -13.11 -1.46 -8.40
C LEU A 48 -12.15 -0.48 -9.08
N LEU A 49 -11.18 0.08 -8.35
CA LEU A 49 -10.34 1.16 -8.86
C LEU A 49 -9.15 0.67 -9.72
N ALA A 50 -8.58 -0.49 -9.40
CA ALA A 50 -7.36 -0.99 -10.04
C ALA A 50 -7.53 -1.28 -11.55
N PRO A 51 -8.63 -1.86 -12.05
CA PRO A 51 -8.82 -2.09 -13.48
C PRO A 51 -8.80 -0.79 -14.29
N PHE A 52 -9.43 0.28 -13.80
CA PHE A 52 -9.39 1.59 -14.46
C PHE A 52 -7.98 2.15 -14.52
N ARG A 53 -7.22 2.01 -13.42
CA ARG A 53 -5.83 2.44 -13.35
C ARG A 53 -4.96 1.64 -14.32
N ILE A 54 -5.11 0.32 -14.35
CA ILE A 54 -4.41 -0.59 -15.26
C ILE A 54 -4.71 -0.20 -16.73
N ALA A 55 -5.98 -0.03 -17.09
CA ALA A 55 -6.39 0.36 -18.43
C ALA A 55 -5.84 1.73 -18.84
N TYR A 56 -5.77 2.68 -17.91
CA TYR A 56 -5.15 3.98 -18.14
C TYR A 56 -3.63 3.89 -18.35
N LEU A 57 -2.95 3.02 -17.60
CA LEU A 57 -1.49 2.83 -17.71
C LEU A 57 -1.08 2.13 -19.00
N PHE A 58 -1.83 1.12 -19.45
CA PHE A 58 -1.55 0.42 -20.71
C PHE A 58 -1.63 1.32 -21.96
N LYS A 59 -2.31 2.48 -21.85
CA LYS A 59 -2.34 3.48 -22.93
C LYS A 59 -1.08 4.35 -22.98
N LYS A 60 -0.21 4.29 -21.98
CA LYS A 60 1.03 5.08 -21.92
C LYS A 60 2.19 4.32 -22.56
N LYS A 61 3.20 5.06 -23.01
CA LYS A 61 4.45 4.47 -23.50
C LYS A 61 5.23 3.86 -22.32
N ARG A 62 5.86 2.70 -22.55
CA ARG A 62 6.75 2.03 -21.59
C ARG A 62 7.92 2.97 -21.24
N LYS A 63 8.14 3.20 -19.96
CA LYS A 63 9.17 4.13 -19.44
C LYS A 63 10.38 3.43 -18.83
N VAL A 64 10.24 2.17 -18.44
CA VAL A 64 11.26 1.41 -17.71
C VAL A 64 11.64 0.14 -18.49
N GLU A 65 12.93 -0.19 -18.54
CA GLU A 65 13.43 -1.46 -19.11
C GLU A 65 13.19 -2.62 -18.16
N ASP A 66 13.35 -3.85 -18.64
CA ASP A 66 13.27 -5.01 -17.76
C ASP A 66 14.38 -4.95 -16.71
N THR A 67 13.98 -5.17 -15.47
CA THR A 67 14.87 -5.04 -14.32
C THR A 67 14.61 -6.17 -13.34
N PRO A 68 15.65 -6.66 -12.63
CA PRO A 68 15.52 -7.78 -11.69
C PRO A 68 14.50 -7.50 -10.58
N LEU A 69 14.28 -6.23 -10.23
CA LEU A 69 13.27 -5.82 -9.25
C LEU A 69 11.84 -6.16 -9.69
N VAL A 70 11.53 -6.11 -10.99
CA VAL A 70 10.23 -6.57 -11.51
C VAL A 70 10.03 -8.03 -11.17
N HIS A 71 11.03 -8.85 -11.45
CA HIS A 71 10.94 -10.28 -11.21
C HIS A 71 10.74 -10.55 -9.72
N MET A 72 11.46 -9.87 -8.82
CA MET A 72 11.25 -10.00 -7.37
C MET A 72 9.85 -9.58 -6.91
N LYS A 73 9.30 -8.49 -7.46
CA LYS A 73 7.93 -8.04 -7.16
C LYS A 73 6.88 -9.04 -7.64
N ILE A 74 7.01 -9.50 -8.88
CA ILE A 74 6.05 -10.43 -9.47
C ILE A 74 6.14 -11.81 -8.83
N THR A 75 7.34 -12.31 -8.51
CA THR A 75 7.50 -13.61 -7.83
C THR A 75 6.96 -13.56 -6.40
N SER A 76 7.18 -12.49 -5.66
CA SER A 76 6.61 -12.33 -4.30
C SER A 76 5.09 -12.24 -4.34
N LEU A 77 4.51 -11.48 -5.28
CA LEU A 77 3.07 -11.42 -5.48
C LEU A 77 2.48 -12.77 -5.97
N ALA A 78 3.19 -13.51 -6.82
CA ALA A 78 2.78 -14.85 -7.25
C ALA A 78 2.80 -15.85 -6.09
N ALA A 79 3.83 -15.80 -5.23
CA ALA A 79 3.89 -16.59 -4.01
C ALA A 79 2.73 -16.24 -3.05
N TYR A 80 2.38 -14.95 -2.96
CA TYR A 80 1.22 -14.49 -2.18
C TYR A 80 -0.09 -15.07 -2.74
N CYS A 81 -0.28 -15.03 -4.06
CA CYS A 81 -1.44 -15.68 -4.72
C CYS A 81 -1.51 -17.19 -4.42
N GLY A 82 -0.36 -17.88 -4.43
CA GLY A 82 -0.28 -19.30 -4.08
C GLY A 82 -0.67 -19.59 -2.64
N LEU A 83 -0.22 -18.77 -1.69
CA LEU A 83 -0.63 -18.86 -0.29
C LEU A 83 -2.12 -18.60 -0.10
N GLN A 84 -2.70 -17.61 -0.81
CA GLN A 84 -4.14 -17.36 -0.77
C GLN A 84 -4.94 -18.56 -1.27
N LEU A 85 -4.49 -19.19 -2.36
CA LEU A 85 -5.12 -20.40 -2.89
C LEU A 85 -5.07 -21.56 -1.88
N LEU A 86 -3.92 -21.75 -1.23
CA LEU A 86 -3.76 -22.75 -0.17
C LEU A 86 -4.70 -22.47 1.02
N LEU A 87 -4.83 -21.22 1.44
CA LEU A 87 -5.75 -20.82 2.50
C LEU A 87 -7.21 -21.09 2.10
N VAL A 88 -7.63 -20.75 0.87
CA VAL A 88 -8.97 -21.10 0.37
C VAL A 88 -9.22 -22.59 0.50
N ILE A 89 -8.27 -23.45 0.08
CA ILE A 89 -8.41 -24.91 0.19
C ILE A 89 -8.54 -25.33 1.66
N LEU A 90 -7.70 -24.80 2.56
CA LEU A 90 -7.77 -25.15 3.99
C LEU A 90 -9.13 -24.75 4.60
N TRP A 91 -9.66 -23.58 4.26
CA TRP A 91 -10.96 -23.11 4.74
C TRP A 91 -12.17 -23.87 4.17
N THR A 92 -11.97 -24.67 3.11
CA THR A 92 -13.03 -25.55 2.57
C THR A 92 -13.13 -26.90 3.29
N ARG A 93 -12.17 -27.25 4.15
CA ARG A 93 -12.20 -28.52 4.87
C ARG A 93 -13.33 -28.54 5.91
N PRO A 94 -14.04 -29.68 6.06
CA PRO A 94 -15.20 -29.79 6.95
C PRO A 94 -14.83 -29.67 8.44
N ASP A 95 -13.57 -29.98 8.79
CA ASP A 95 -13.07 -30.00 10.17
C ASP A 95 -12.80 -28.60 10.74
N VAL A 96 -12.98 -27.53 9.94
CA VAL A 96 -12.64 -26.15 10.29
C VAL A 96 -13.88 -25.35 10.67
N THR A 97 -13.84 -24.69 11.82
CA THR A 97 -14.91 -23.80 12.32
C THR A 97 -14.95 -22.48 11.54
N ARG A 98 -15.59 -22.47 10.37
CA ARG A 98 -15.71 -21.27 9.52
C ARG A 98 -16.81 -20.29 9.95
N THR A 99 -16.62 -19.01 9.61
CA THR A 99 -17.72 -18.03 9.53
C THR A 99 -18.40 -18.14 8.16
N GLN A 100 -19.56 -17.49 7.99
CA GLN A 100 -20.24 -17.44 6.69
C GLN A 100 -19.46 -16.64 5.64
N LEU A 101 -18.56 -15.74 6.06
CA LEU A 101 -17.81 -14.84 5.17
C LEU A 101 -16.39 -15.31 4.86
N SER A 102 -15.80 -16.20 5.66
CA SER A 102 -14.40 -16.62 5.49
C SER A 102 -14.10 -17.12 4.07
N ILE A 103 -14.96 -17.94 3.47
CA ILE A 103 -14.71 -18.46 2.11
C ILE A 103 -14.81 -17.35 1.07
N ALA A 104 -15.87 -16.53 1.14
CA ALA A 104 -16.09 -15.45 0.18
C ALA A 104 -14.94 -14.43 0.20
N VAL A 105 -14.48 -14.04 1.40
CA VAL A 105 -13.37 -13.11 1.58
C VAL A 105 -12.06 -13.68 1.05
N ASN A 106 -11.74 -14.94 1.34
CA ASN A 106 -10.51 -15.57 0.84
C ASN A 106 -10.53 -15.72 -0.69
N VAL A 107 -11.67 -16.09 -1.29
CA VAL A 107 -11.83 -16.14 -2.75
C VAL A 107 -11.67 -14.76 -3.38
N LEU A 108 -12.28 -13.73 -2.80
CA LEU A 108 -12.14 -12.37 -3.29
C LEU A 108 -10.69 -11.87 -3.17
N THR A 109 -9.99 -12.27 -2.10
CA THR A 109 -8.57 -11.93 -1.87
C THR A 109 -7.68 -12.62 -2.90
N LEU A 110 -7.99 -13.87 -3.26
CA LEU A 110 -7.32 -14.57 -4.36
C LEU A 110 -7.51 -13.84 -5.69
N VAL A 111 -8.74 -13.47 -6.04
CA VAL A 111 -9.02 -12.68 -7.26
C VAL A 111 -8.30 -11.33 -7.23
N GLY A 112 -8.33 -10.64 -6.08
CA GLY A 112 -7.61 -9.39 -5.87
C GLY A 112 -6.09 -9.54 -6.03
N SER A 113 -5.51 -10.67 -5.61
CA SER A 113 -4.07 -10.92 -5.73
C SER A 113 -3.60 -10.98 -7.19
N ILE A 114 -4.41 -11.56 -8.08
CA ILE A 114 -4.14 -11.58 -9.53
C ILE A 114 -4.16 -10.16 -10.09
N LEU A 115 -5.13 -9.35 -9.66
CA LEU A 115 -5.23 -7.95 -10.04
C LEU A 115 -4.03 -7.13 -9.53
N PHE A 116 -3.52 -7.42 -8.34
CA PHE A 116 -2.33 -6.77 -7.80
C PHE A 116 -1.06 -7.11 -8.57
N ILE A 117 -0.92 -8.35 -9.07
CA ILE A 117 0.18 -8.73 -9.98
C ILE A 117 0.14 -7.84 -11.23
N LEU A 118 -1.03 -7.72 -11.87
CA LEU A 118 -1.20 -6.89 -13.08
C LEU A 118 -0.95 -5.40 -12.80
N LEU A 119 -1.47 -4.88 -11.68
CA LEU A 119 -1.28 -3.49 -11.28
C LEU A 119 0.19 -3.18 -10.97
N SER A 120 0.87 -4.06 -10.22
CA SER A 120 2.30 -3.92 -9.91
C SER A 120 3.14 -3.95 -11.17
N TYR A 121 2.85 -4.85 -12.12
CA TYR A 121 3.53 -4.91 -13.41
C TYR A 121 3.30 -3.65 -14.26
N ALA A 122 2.05 -3.18 -14.37
CA ALA A 122 1.71 -1.99 -15.13
C ALA A 122 2.36 -0.73 -14.52
N GLU A 123 2.24 -0.53 -13.21
CA GLU A 123 2.93 0.57 -12.52
C GLU A 123 4.46 0.41 -12.65
N HIS A 124 5.00 -0.83 -12.69
CA HIS A 124 6.43 -0.98 -12.88
C HIS A 124 6.91 -0.42 -14.23
N LEU A 125 6.21 -0.78 -15.31
CA LEU A 125 6.61 -0.45 -16.68
C LEU A 125 6.26 0.97 -17.13
N TYR A 126 5.13 1.50 -16.67
CA TYR A 126 4.55 2.74 -17.21
C TYR A 126 4.74 3.96 -16.31
N THR A 127 5.15 3.78 -15.04
CA THR A 127 5.39 4.89 -14.10
C THR A 127 6.81 4.87 -13.53
N THR A 128 7.36 6.07 -13.35
CA THR A 128 8.69 6.30 -12.78
C THR A 128 8.67 6.22 -11.26
N THR A 129 7.54 6.56 -10.64
CA THR A 129 7.32 6.50 -9.20
C THR A 129 6.79 5.12 -8.78
N PRO A 130 7.04 4.68 -7.54
CA PRO A 130 6.38 3.53 -6.94
C PRO A 130 4.83 3.63 -6.97
N SER A 131 4.15 2.47 -6.95
CA SER A 131 2.68 2.38 -6.98
C SER A 131 2.08 2.95 -5.69
N LEU A 132 1.55 4.18 -5.73
CA LEU A 132 0.93 4.80 -4.54
C LEU A 132 -0.28 4.01 -4.06
N MET A 133 -1.13 3.59 -4.99
CA MET A 133 -2.39 2.92 -4.68
C MET A 133 -2.17 1.55 -4.00
N LEU A 134 -1.22 0.75 -4.52
CA LEU A 134 -0.88 -0.54 -3.94
C LEU A 134 -0.15 -0.38 -2.60
N ASN A 135 0.76 0.58 -2.49
CA ASN A 135 1.50 0.88 -1.26
C ASN A 135 0.58 1.28 -0.10
N VAL A 136 -0.35 2.21 -0.34
CA VAL A 136 -1.31 2.67 0.68
C VAL A 136 -2.23 1.51 1.08
N PHE A 137 -2.75 0.76 0.12
CA PHE A 137 -3.60 -0.40 0.38
C PHE A 137 -2.88 -1.46 1.23
N ILE A 138 -1.68 -1.88 0.82
CA ILE A 138 -0.92 -2.92 1.52
C ILE A 138 -0.57 -2.44 2.94
N PHE A 139 -0.16 -1.18 3.11
CA PHE A 139 0.18 -0.64 4.42
C PHE A 139 -0.98 -0.72 5.42
N PHE A 140 -2.15 -0.18 5.06
CA PHE A 140 -3.31 -0.21 5.96
C PHE A 140 -3.81 -1.63 6.21
N THR A 141 -3.92 -2.44 5.17
CA THR A 141 -4.41 -3.81 5.32
C THR A 141 -3.42 -4.72 6.04
N LEU A 142 -2.11 -4.44 6.00
CA LEU A 142 -1.12 -5.17 6.78
C LEU A 142 -1.31 -4.97 8.28
N ILE A 143 -1.63 -3.75 8.73
CA ILE A 143 -1.94 -3.47 10.14
C ILE A 143 -3.16 -4.30 10.58
N PHE A 144 -4.19 -4.36 9.74
CA PHE A 144 -5.39 -5.15 10.01
C PHE A 144 -5.13 -6.65 10.00
N ASP A 145 -4.32 -7.14 9.05
CA ASP A 145 -3.97 -8.56 8.98
C ASP A 145 -3.14 -9.01 10.19
N VAL A 146 -2.32 -8.14 10.78
CA VAL A 146 -1.60 -8.45 12.04
C VAL A 146 -2.58 -8.69 13.19
N ALA A 147 -3.62 -7.86 13.32
CA ALA A 147 -4.67 -8.07 14.32
C ALA A 147 -5.39 -9.40 14.08
N ARG A 148 -5.79 -9.68 12.84
CA ARG A 148 -6.45 -10.94 12.47
C ARG A 148 -5.57 -12.17 12.68
N ALA A 149 -4.26 -12.07 12.44
CA ALA A 149 -3.33 -13.16 12.70
C ALA A 149 -3.32 -13.53 14.19
N ARG A 150 -3.29 -12.54 15.08
CA ARG A 150 -3.41 -12.76 16.53
C ARG A 150 -4.74 -13.43 16.89
N THR A 151 -5.85 -12.96 16.32
CA THR A 151 -7.18 -13.54 16.54
C THR A 151 -7.24 -15.01 16.12
N LEU A 152 -6.64 -15.37 14.98
CA LEU A 152 -6.56 -16.77 14.52
C LEU A 152 -5.74 -17.66 15.45
N TRP A 153 -4.60 -17.17 15.95
CA TRP A 153 -3.77 -17.90 16.91
C TRP A 153 -4.47 -18.14 18.26
N LEU A 154 -5.32 -17.20 18.69
CA LEU A 154 -6.11 -17.33 19.92
C LEU A 154 -7.34 -18.24 19.76
N ARG A 155 -7.73 -18.58 18.54
CA ARG A 155 -8.97 -19.31 18.26
C ARG A 155 -8.84 -20.82 18.32
N ASP A 156 -7.76 -21.37 17.80
CA ASP A 156 -7.69 -22.81 17.56
C ASP A 156 -6.23 -23.32 17.58
N ALA A 157 -5.80 -23.81 18.74
CA ALA A 157 -4.44 -24.27 18.96
C ALA A 157 -4.20 -25.75 18.56
N ASN A 158 -5.22 -26.45 18.02
CA ASN A 158 -5.12 -27.88 17.76
C ASN A 158 -5.45 -28.25 16.29
N GLY A 159 -4.56 -29.01 15.66
CA GLY A 159 -4.83 -29.67 14.38
C GLY A 159 -4.87 -28.71 13.18
N THR A 160 -6.00 -28.65 12.48
CA THR A 160 -6.11 -27.92 11.20
C THR A 160 -6.16 -26.40 11.37
N GLY A 161 -6.60 -25.90 12.53
CA GLY A 161 -6.61 -24.48 12.86
C GLY A 161 -5.19 -23.90 12.98
N GLU A 162 -4.25 -24.66 13.55
CA GLU A 162 -2.85 -24.26 13.68
C GLU A 162 -2.19 -24.05 12.30
N ILE A 163 -2.46 -24.96 11.36
CA ILE A 163 -1.94 -24.87 9.98
C ILE A 163 -2.46 -23.60 9.29
N ILE A 164 -3.73 -23.23 9.52
CA ILE A 164 -4.33 -22.00 9.00
C ILE A 164 -3.67 -20.77 9.61
N ALA A 165 -3.45 -20.76 10.93
CA ALA A 165 -2.78 -19.66 11.62
C ALA A 165 -1.36 -19.45 11.08
N TRP A 166 -0.57 -20.53 10.94
CA TRP A 166 0.75 -20.49 10.33
C TRP A 166 0.73 -19.97 8.89
N GLY A 167 -0.15 -20.51 8.05
CA GLY A 167 -0.30 -20.07 6.66
C GLY A 167 -0.69 -18.60 6.54
N PHE A 168 -1.55 -18.12 7.44
CA PHE A 168 -1.94 -16.71 7.50
C PHE A 168 -0.79 -15.81 7.98
N THR A 169 -0.04 -16.21 9.01
CA THR A 169 1.17 -15.46 9.42
C THR A 169 2.23 -15.41 8.32
N ALA A 170 2.44 -16.50 7.57
CA ALA A 170 3.33 -16.51 6.41
C ALA A 170 2.87 -15.51 5.33
N THR A 171 1.55 -15.41 5.13
CA THR A 171 0.93 -14.43 4.24
C THR A 171 1.18 -13.00 4.70
N VAL A 172 1.06 -12.70 6.00
CA VAL A 172 1.37 -11.38 6.58
C VAL A 172 2.84 -11.03 6.40
N ALA A 173 3.75 -11.97 6.69
CA ALA A 173 5.19 -11.78 6.50
C ALA A 173 5.54 -11.51 5.04
N LEU A 174 4.97 -12.28 4.12
CA LEU A 174 5.18 -12.06 2.68
C LEU A 174 4.60 -10.72 2.22
N LYS A 175 3.44 -10.31 2.73
CA LYS A 175 2.84 -9.00 2.46
C LYS A 175 3.72 -7.85 2.94
N PHE A 176 4.41 -8.01 4.08
CA PHE A 176 5.41 -7.08 4.55
C PHE A 176 6.61 -6.98 3.59
N VAL A 177 7.12 -8.11 3.12
CA VAL A 177 8.19 -8.14 2.11
C VAL A 177 7.76 -7.45 0.82
N ILE A 178 6.53 -7.70 0.35
CA ILE A 178 5.97 -7.04 -0.84
C ILE A 178 5.88 -5.53 -0.62
N LEU A 179 5.47 -5.06 0.57
CA LEU A 179 5.47 -3.64 0.90
C LEU A 179 6.88 -3.05 0.78
N ILE A 180 7.90 -3.69 1.36
CA ILE A 180 9.28 -3.21 1.25
C ILE A 180 9.71 -3.14 -0.22
N LEU A 181 9.44 -4.19 -1.01
CA LEU A 181 9.77 -4.21 -2.44
C LEU A 181 9.03 -3.11 -3.21
N GLU A 182 7.77 -2.85 -2.89
CA GLU A 182 6.98 -1.80 -3.54
C GLU A 182 7.35 -0.38 -3.10
N VAL A 183 7.86 -0.20 -1.89
CA VAL A 183 8.41 1.08 -1.43
C VAL A 183 9.81 1.32 -2.00
N THR A 184 10.57 0.24 -2.25
CA THR A 184 11.94 0.33 -2.77
C THR A 184 11.94 1.04 -4.13
N GLU A 185 12.74 2.10 -4.20
CA GLU A 185 12.72 2.99 -5.34
C GLU A 185 13.52 2.45 -6.52
N LYS A 186 13.01 2.71 -7.72
CA LYS A 186 13.64 2.29 -8.98
C LYS A 186 14.82 3.17 -9.38
N ARG A 187 15.32 4.08 -8.52
CA ARG A 187 16.25 5.18 -8.88
C ARG A 187 17.52 4.73 -9.60
N PHE A 188 18.12 3.62 -9.16
CA PHE A 188 19.33 3.08 -9.80
C PHE A 188 19.07 2.49 -11.20
N MET A 189 17.80 2.25 -11.52
CA MET A 189 17.33 1.46 -12.66
C MET A 189 16.52 2.26 -13.69
N LEU A 190 16.41 3.58 -13.54
CA LEU A 190 15.78 4.43 -14.56
C LEU A 190 16.70 4.58 -15.78
N LYS A 191 16.09 4.62 -16.98
CA LYS A 191 16.78 4.98 -18.22
C LYS A 191 17.52 6.32 -18.06
N PRO A 192 18.66 6.52 -18.72
CA PRO A 192 19.49 7.73 -18.59
C PRO A 192 18.70 9.03 -18.84
N GLU A 193 17.71 9.02 -19.74
CA GLU A 193 16.80 10.14 -20.02
C GLU A 193 15.98 10.62 -18.81
N TYR A 194 15.75 9.76 -17.82
CA TYR A 194 14.98 10.05 -16.61
C TYR A 194 15.85 10.13 -15.34
N LYS A 195 17.17 9.97 -15.48
CA LYS A 195 18.12 10.07 -14.36
C LYS A 195 18.39 11.52 -13.93
N SER A 196 18.05 12.49 -14.79
CA SER A 196 18.13 13.93 -14.51
C SER A 196 16.98 14.48 -13.67
N TYR A 197 16.00 13.65 -13.28
CA TYR A 197 14.95 14.11 -12.39
C TYR A 197 15.46 14.20 -10.94
N PRO A 198 15.04 15.23 -10.19
CA PRO A 198 15.43 15.35 -8.80
C PRO A 198 14.91 14.15 -7.98
N PRO A 199 15.60 13.78 -6.90
CA PRO A 199 15.22 12.64 -6.06
C PRO A 199 13.79 12.78 -5.56
N GLU A 200 13.36 13.98 -5.17
CA GLU A 200 11.99 14.25 -4.73
C GLU A 200 10.93 13.85 -5.77
N ALA A 201 11.15 14.18 -7.05
CA ALA A 201 10.19 13.92 -8.12
C ALA A 201 10.07 12.43 -8.49
N THR A 202 11.08 11.64 -8.17
CA THR A 202 11.08 10.18 -8.37
C THR A 202 10.70 9.41 -7.11
N ALA A 203 10.56 10.10 -5.98
CA ALA A 203 10.34 9.49 -4.69
C ALA A 203 8.94 8.85 -4.58
N GLY A 204 8.88 7.67 -3.96
CA GLY A 204 7.60 7.09 -3.54
C GLY A 204 6.93 7.91 -2.44
N ILE A 205 5.64 7.67 -2.16
CA ILE A 205 4.92 8.42 -1.13
C ILE A 205 5.56 8.32 0.25
N PHE A 206 6.02 7.13 0.67
CA PHE A 206 6.68 6.97 1.96
C PHE A 206 8.03 7.68 2.00
N ASN A 207 8.83 7.58 0.94
CA ASN A 207 10.10 8.28 0.88
C ASN A 207 9.89 9.81 0.93
N ARG A 208 8.93 10.32 0.15
CA ARG A 208 8.59 11.74 0.14
C ARG A 208 8.03 12.23 1.49
N SER A 209 7.17 11.44 2.14
CA SER A 209 6.56 11.81 3.43
C SER A 209 7.55 11.76 4.61
N PHE A 210 8.42 10.76 4.65
CA PHE A 210 9.43 10.61 5.70
C PHE A 210 10.78 11.27 5.34
N PHE A 211 10.85 11.96 4.20
CA PHE A 211 12.06 12.59 3.68
C PHE A 211 13.29 11.65 3.64
N VAL A 212 13.07 10.36 3.41
CA VAL A 212 14.15 9.34 3.43
C VAL A 212 15.22 9.64 2.37
N TRP A 213 14.84 10.31 1.29
CA TRP A 213 15.70 10.72 0.18
C TRP A 213 16.76 11.73 0.62
N LEU A 214 16.52 12.44 1.72
CA LEU A 214 17.46 13.41 2.29
C LEU A 214 18.58 12.71 3.10
N ASN A 215 18.38 11.46 3.50
CA ASN A 215 19.38 10.70 4.27
C ASN A 215 20.70 10.55 3.51
N ALA A 216 20.66 10.43 2.17
CA ALA A 216 21.87 10.38 1.36
C ALA A 216 22.67 11.69 1.45
N LEU A 217 21.99 12.83 1.39
CA LEU A 217 22.61 14.15 1.54
C LEU A 217 23.15 14.38 2.97
N PHE A 218 22.42 13.91 3.99
CA PHE A 218 22.90 13.97 5.38
C PHE A 218 24.16 13.12 5.61
N TRP A 219 24.21 11.93 5.02
CA TRP A 219 25.40 11.08 5.11
C TRP A 219 26.62 11.70 4.43
N GLU A 220 26.39 12.34 3.28
CA GLU A 220 27.41 13.05 2.55
C GLU A 220 27.91 14.28 3.32
N GLY A 221 26.99 15.09 3.87
CA GLY A 221 27.34 16.22 4.76
C GLY A 221 28.02 15.82 6.07
N PHE A 222 27.81 14.59 6.54
CA PHE A 222 28.55 14.05 7.68
C PHE A 222 29.99 13.67 7.31
N SER A 223 30.22 13.28 6.05
CA SER A 223 31.53 12.78 5.58
C SER A 223 32.38 13.87 4.93
N LYS A 224 31.77 14.88 4.30
CA LYS A 224 32.44 15.97 3.58
C LYS A 224 31.70 17.30 3.77
N LEU A 225 32.40 18.41 3.53
CA LEU A 225 31.80 19.73 3.52
C LEU A 225 30.98 19.88 2.23
N LEU A 226 29.67 20.14 2.38
CA LEU A 226 28.72 20.26 1.26
C LEU A 226 28.88 21.62 0.57
N PHE A 227 29.03 21.59 -0.76
CA PHE A 227 28.95 22.78 -1.61
C PHE A 227 27.61 22.86 -2.34
N VAL A 228 27.29 24.01 -2.95
CA VAL A 228 26.00 24.23 -3.64
C VAL A 228 25.82 23.24 -4.80
N GLU A 229 26.92 22.82 -5.43
CA GLU A 229 26.94 21.86 -6.52
C GLU A 229 26.64 20.42 -6.08
N ASP A 230 26.80 20.12 -4.78
CA ASP A 230 26.44 18.83 -4.19
C ASP A 230 24.94 18.73 -3.84
N LEU A 231 24.20 19.84 -3.87
CA LEU A 231 22.77 19.85 -3.58
C LEU A 231 21.96 19.40 -4.79
N TYR A 232 20.83 18.75 -4.51
CA TYR A 232 19.89 18.36 -5.56
C TYR A 232 19.28 19.56 -6.27
N GLU A 233 19.10 19.45 -7.59
CA GLU A 233 18.37 20.46 -8.36
C GLU A 233 16.94 20.62 -7.83
N LEU A 234 16.51 21.88 -7.71
CA LEU A 234 15.18 22.21 -7.23
C LEU A 234 14.12 21.75 -8.25
N ASP A 235 12.97 21.25 -7.77
CA ASP A 235 11.87 20.87 -8.65
C ASP A 235 11.51 22.03 -9.60
N LYS A 236 11.30 21.71 -10.87
CA LYS A 236 10.88 22.65 -11.92
C LYS A 236 9.61 23.42 -11.58
N HIS A 237 8.80 22.92 -10.65
CA HIS A 237 7.61 23.60 -10.14
C HIS A 237 7.92 24.65 -9.04
N LEU A 238 9.05 24.51 -8.36
CA LEU A 238 9.51 25.39 -7.29
C LEU A 238 10.51 26.45 -7.76
N LEU A 239 10.91 26.42 -9.04
CA LEU A 239 11.79 27.43 -9.62
C LEU A 239 11.16 28.84 -9.53
N SER A 240 11.92 29.77 -8.95
CA SER A 240 11.51 31.16 -8.76
C SER A 240 11.04 31.82 -10.06
N GLU A 241 11.78 31.61 -11.16
CA GLU A 241 11.42 32.16 -12.47
C GLU A 241 10.01 31.72 -12.91
N ARG A 242 9.68 30.45 -12.73
CA ARG A 242 8.38 29.90 -13.11
C ARG A 242 7.27 30.42 -12.21
N ILE A 243 7.50 30.48 -10.90
CA ILE A 243 6.53 31.04 -9.94
C ILE A 243 6.29 32.52 -10.25
N HIS A 244 7.35 33.26 -10.55
CA HIS A 244 7.30 34.67 -10.90
C HIS A 244 6.49 34.91 -12.18
N GLN A 245 6.76 34.16 -13.24
CA GLN A 245 5.96 34.22 -14.48
C GLN A 245 4.48 33.93 -14.22
N ARG A 246 4.18 32.85 -13.47
CA ARG A 246 2.81 32.47 -13.14
C ARG A 246 2.08 33.53 -12.31
N MET A 247 2.81 34.23 -11.45
CA MET A 247 2.30 35.33 -10.64
C MET A 247 2.08 36.60 -11.47
N ASN A 248 3.01 36.95 -12.37
CA ASN A 248 2.84 38.06 -13.31
C ASN A 248 1.64 37.85 -14.24
N ASP A 249 1.52 36.66 -14.84
CA ASP A 249 0.38 36.30 -15.71
C ASP A 249 -0.96 36.42 -14.99
N ALA A 250 -0.99 36.10 -13.69
CA ALA A 250 -2.20 36.24 -12.88
C ALA A 250 -2.46 37.69 -12.49
N TRP A 251 -1.40 38.48 -12.25
CA TRP A 251 -1.47 39.90 -11.93
C TRP A 251 -1.97 40.74 -13.10
N GLU A 252 -1.50 40.48 -14.32
CA GLU A 252 -1.96 41.17 -15.53
C GLU A 252 -3.44 40.95 -15.83
N LYS A 253 -3.99 39.81 -15.41
CA LYS A 253 -5.41 39.47 -15.59
C LYS A 253 -6.34 40.19 -14.60
N VAL A 254 -5.80 40.88 -13.60
CA VAL A 254 -6.59 41.64 -12.62
C VAL A 254 -7.04 42.97 -13.21
N LYS A 255 -8.34 43.09 -13.53
CA LYS A 255 -8.94 44.30 -14.11
C LYS A 255 -9.07 45.47 -13.13
N SER A 256 -9.20 45.20 -11.83
CA SER A 256 -9.41 46.19 -10.77
C SER A 256 -8.49 45.88 -9.60
N LYS A 257 -7.53 46.78 -9.35
CA LYS A 257 -6.57 46.65 -8.26
C LYS A 257 -7.16 47.27 -6.99
N THR A 258 -7.64 46.42 -6.10
CA THR A 258 -8.03 46.75 -4.73
C THR A 258 -6.85 46.56 -3.77
N PRO A 259 -6.86 47.14 -2.56
CA PRO A 259 -5.76 46.97 -1.59
C PRO A 259 -5.44 45.49 -1.25
N ASN A 260 -6.42 44.59 -1.35
CA ASN A 260 -6.25 43.16 -1.07
C ASN A 260 -5.98 42.32 -2.33
N SER A 261 -5.85 42.94 -3.50
CA SER A 261 -5.71 42.22 -4.77
C SER A 261 -4.44 41.38 -4.84
N LEU A 262 -3.33 41.87 -4.28
CA LEU A 262 -2.07 41.12 -4.28
C LEU A 262 -2.20 39.81 -3.50
N LEU A 263 -2.78 39.88 -2.30
CA LEU A 263 -3.03 38.73 -1.43
C LEU A 263 -3.97 37.72 -2.11
N MET A 264 -5.02 38.20 -2.77
CA MET A 264 -5.96 37.32 -3.47
C MET A 264 -5.32 36.63 -4.67
N VAL A 265 -4.42 37.31 -5.39
CA VAL A 265 -3.66 36.74 -6.51
C VAL A 265 -2.66 35.70 -6.03
N THR A 266 -1.89 35.96 -4.97
CA THR A 266 -0.95 34.97 -4.40
C THR A 266 -1.66 33.70 -3.95
N PHE A 267 -2.79 33.80 -3.23
CA PHE A 267 -3.56 32.62 -2.84
C PHE A 267 -4.11 31.82 -4.03
N LYS A 268 -4.38 32.49 -5.15
CA LYS A 268 -4.91 31.85 -6.36
C LYS A 268 -3.81 31.18 -7.20
N THR A 269 -2.58 31.69 -7.17
CA THR A 269 -1.46 31.20 -7.97
C THR A 269 -0.63 30.11 -7.28
N LEU A 270 -0.52 30.15 -5.95
CA LEU A 270 0.34 29.26 -5.15
C LEU A 270 -0.42 28.06 -4.53
N LYS A 271 -1.55 27.67 -5.11
CA LYS A 271 -2.40 26.57 -4.64
C LYS A 271 -1.96 25.20 -5.18
#